data_AF-A0A2W5D0U4-F1
#
_entry.id   AF-A0A2W5D0U4-F1
#
_cell.length_a   1.000
_cell.length_b   1.000
_cell.length_c   1.000
_cell.angle_alpha   90.00
_cell.angle_beta   90.00
_cell.angle_gamma   90.00
#
_symmetry.space_group_name_H-M   'P 1'
#
loop_
_entity.id
_entity.type
_entity.pdbx_description
1 polymer ?
#
loop_
_entity_poly.entity_id
_entity_poly.type
_entity_poly.pdbx_seq_one_letter_code
_entity_poly.pdbx_strand_id
1 'polypeptide(L)'
;MLLTAVCLAATLHSAPLQQNGGGLSNAEQRAELEQAQRWDHRLQSFRKSKARIELNEQLDQGERAVAIRRLAESSFAADEIRWLEASEQLALARSGGNR
;
A
#
# COMPACT_ATOMS: atom_id res chain seq x y z
N MET A 1 26.68 48.41 3.63
CA MET A 1 26.32 49.06 2.36
C MET A 1 26.93 48.22 1.24
N LEU A 2 26.20 47.52 0.39
CA LEU A 2 25.18 47.97 -0.55
C LEU A 2 24.15 46.86 -0.81
N LEU A 3 22.86 47.19 -0.64
CA LEU A 3 21.74 46.44 -1.19
C LEU A 3 21.59 46.83 -2.66
N THR A 4 21.58 45.85 -3.56
CA THR A 4 21.07 46.03 -4.92
C THR A 4 20.01 44.98 -5.17
N ALA A 5 18.76 45.42 -4.99
CA ALA A 5 17.60 44.76 -5.53
C ALA A 5 17.67 44.83 -7.06
N VAL A 6 17.56 43.69 -7.73
CA VAL A 6 17.16 43.64 -9.13
C VAL A 6 15.88 42.82 -9.17
N CYS A 7 14.76 43.52 -9.14
CA CYS A 7 13.47 42.99 -9.51
C CYS A 7 13.47 42.77 -11.03
N LEU A 8 13.46 41.51 -11.47
CA LEU A 8 13.03 41.19 -12.83
C LEU A 8 11.67 40.47 -12.75
N ALA A 9 10.61 41.27 -12.85
CA ALA A 9 9.26 40.79 -13.07
C ALA A 9 9.17 40.26 -14.51
N ALA A 10 9.31 38.94 -14.68
CA ALA A 10 8.95 38.27 -15.91
C ALA A 10 7.47 37.86 -15.85
N THR A 11 6.59 38.84 -16.04
CA THR A 11 5.17 38.61 -16.31
C THR A 11 5.03 38.19 -17.76
N LEU A 12 5.09 36.89 -18.04
CA LEU A 12 4.70 36.34 -19.34
C LEU A 12 3.68 35.23 -19.14
N HIS A 13 2.45 35.59 -19.47
CA HIS A 13 1.32 34.76 -19.84
C HIS A 13 0.87 33.71 -18.83
N SER A 14 -0.24 34.04 -18.18
CA SER A 14 -1.25 33.10 -17.68
C SER A 14 -1.60 32.07 -18.75
N ALA A 15 -0.83 30.99 -18.85
CA ALA A 15 -1.40 29.72 -19.23
C ALA A 15 -2.13 29.24 -17.97
N PRO A 16 -3.47 29.15 -17.94
CA PRO A 16 -4.06 28.26 -16.96
C PRO A 16 -3.34 26.94 -17.17
N LEU A 17 -2.66 26.45 -16.12
CA LEU A 17 -2.46 25.02 -16.01
C LEU A 17 -3.86 24.48 -16.07
N GLN A 18 -4.26 24.09 -17.28
CA GLN A 18 -5.45 23.34 -17.55
C GLN A 18 -5.20 22.09 -16.72
N GLN A 19 -5.77 22.09 -15.51
CA GLN A 19 -6.06 20.89 -14.78
C GLN A 19 -6.78 20.04 -15.82
N ASN A 20 -6.04 19.15 -16.47
CA ASN A 20 -6.63 17.98 -17.08
C ASN A 20 -7.13 17.18 -15.88
N GLY A 21 -8.26 17.65 -15.35
CA GLY A 21 -9.10 16.98 -14.39
C GLY A 21 -9.74 15.81 -15.11
N GLY A 22 -8.91 14.82 -15.47
CA GLY A 22 -9.31 13.44 -15.57
C GLY A 22 -9.56 12.93 -14.16
N GLY A 23 -10.47 13.60 -13.43
CA GLY A 23 -11.05 13.01 -12.25
C GLY A 23 -11.76 11.77 -12.74
N LEU A 24 -11.32 10.61 -12.24
CA LEU A 24 -12.03 9.35 -12.41
C LEU A 24 -13.52 9.64 -12.29
N SER A 25 -14.30 9.17 -13.27
CA SER A 25 -15.74 9.27 -13.18
C SER A 25 -16.22 8.67 -11.85
N ASN A 26 -17.36 9.12 -11.34
CA ASN A 26 -17.91 8.58 -10.10
C ASN A 26 -18.02 7.03 -10.12
N ALA A 27 -18.15 6.42 -11.30
CA ALA A 27 -18.15 4.97 -11.46
C ALA A 27 -16.76 4.36 -11.26
N GLU A 28 -15.72 4.95 -11.83
CA GLU A 28 -14.33 4.50 -11.69
C GLU A 28 -13.84 4.68 -10.25
N GLN A 29 -14.15 5.81 -9.60
CA GLN A 29 -13.82 6.03 -8.18
C GLN A 29 -14.46 4.97 -7.28
N ARG A 30 -15.73 4.60 -7.55
CA ARG A 30 -16.42 3.54 -6.80
C ARG A 30 -15.78 2.19 -7.03
N ALA A 31 -15.41 1.86 -8.27
CA ALA A 31 -14.76 0.60 -8.59
C ALA A 31 -13.39 0.46 -7.90
N GLU A 32 -12.60 1.54 -7.84
CA GLU A 32 -11.33 1.56 -7.11
C GLU A 32 -11.53 1.40 -5.61
N LEU A 33 -12.50 2.12 -5.02
CA LEU A 33 -12.84 1.98 -3.60
C LEU A 33 -13.27 0.55 -3.25
N GLU A 34 -14.11 -0.06 -4.08
CA GLU A 34 -14.55 -1.45 -3.91
C GLU A 34 -13.37 -2.43 -4.04
N GLN A 35 -12.43 -2.18 -4.96
CA GLN A 35 -11.22 -2.98 -5.07
C GLN A 35 -10.34 -2.84 -3.83
N ALA A 36 -10.12 -1.63 -3.33
CA ALA A 36 -9.36 -1.36 -2.12
C ALA A 36 -9.98 -2.03 -0.88
N GLN A 37 -11.32 -1.96 -0.74
CA GLN A 37 -12.03 -2.63 0.35
C GLN A 37 -11.91 -4.15 0.25
N ARG A 38 -12.03 -4.72 -0.96
CA ARG A 38 -11.84 -6.17 -1.16
C ARG A 38 -10.42 -6.62 -0.81
N TRP A 39 -9.42 -5.82 -1.19
CA TRP A 39 -8.02 -6.06 -0.83
C TRP A 39 -7.84 -6.05 0.70
N ASP A 40 -8.30 -4.98 1.36
CA ASP A 40 -8.15 -4.84 2.81
C ASP A 40 -8.83 -5.98 3.58
N HIS A 41 -10.04 -6.37 3.17
CA HIS A 41 -10.74 -7.51 3.77
C HIS A 41 -9.96 -8.82 3.61
N ARG A 42 -9.39 -9.10 2.43
CA ARG A 42 -8.54 -10.29 2.23
C ARG A 42 -7.27 -10.22 3.07
N LEU A 43 -6.62 -9.06 3.15
CA LEU A 43 -5.41 -8.85 3.95
C LEU A 43 -5.66 -9.07 5.44
N GLN A 44 -6.77 -8.57 5.98
CA GLN A 44 -7.14 -8.80 7.38
C GLN A 44 -7.41 -10.29 7.66
N SER A 45 -8.13 -10.96 6.77
CA SER A 45 -8.41 -12.41 6.88
C SER A 45 -7.12 -13.24 6.82
N PHE A 46 -6.22 -12.89 5.90
CA PHE A 46 -4.89 -13.49 5.78
C PHE A 46 -4.10 -13.34 7.07
N ARG A 47 -3.98 -12.11 7.62
CA ARG A 47 -3.24 -11.85 8.86
C ARG A 47 -3.76 -12.64 10.04
N LYS A 48 -5.08 -12.74 10.19
CA LYS A 48 -5.71 -13.55 11.24
C LYS A 48 -5.33 -15.03 11.11
N SER A 49 -5.35 -15.55 9.88
CA SER A 49 -5.00 -16.95 9.61
C SER A 49 -3.50 -17.21 9.77
N LYS A 50 -2.64 -16.29 9.31
CA LYS A 50 -1.20 -16.30 9.51
C LYS A 50 -0.83 -16.34 10.99
N ALA A 51 -1.42 -15.46 11.81
CA ALA A 51 -1.17 -15.44 13.25
C ALA A 51 -1.53 -16.78 13.93
N ARG A 52 -2.60 -17.45 13.49
CA ARG A 52 -2.96 -18.79 13.98
C ARG A 52 -1.93 -19.85 13.61
N ILE A 53 -1.33 -19.76 12.42
CA ILE A 53 -0.25 -20.67 11.99
C ILE A 53 1.02 -20.38 12.80
N GLU A 54 1.37 -19.12 13.00
CA GLU A 54 2.56 -18.72 13.76
C GLU A 54 2.52 -19.19 15.22
N LEU A 55 1.33 -19.18 15.83
CA LEU A 55 1.08 -19.67 17.18
C LEU A 55 0.91 -21.19 17.27
N ASN A 56 0.93 -21.92 16.15
CA ASN A 56 0.76 -23.37 16.18
C ASN A 56 2.06 -24.06 16.62
N GLU A 57 2.10 -24.47 17.90
CA GLU A 57 3.25 -25.13 18.52
C GLU A 57 3.54 -26.54 17.98
N GLN A 58 2.59 -27.17 17.28
CA GLN A 58 2.77 -28.49 16.68
C GLN A 58 3.58 -28.46 15.38
N LEU A 59 3.63 -27.30 14.72
CA LEU A 59 4.40 -27.10 13.50
C LEU A 59 5.78 -26.57 13.85
N ASP A 60 6.82 -27.11 13.21
CA ASP A 60 8.14 -26.50 13.28
C ASP A 60 8.21 -25.18 12.48
N GLN A 61 9.32 -24.46 12.61
CA GLN A 61 9.49 -23.16 11.94
C GLN A 61 9.41 -23.26 10.41
N GLY A 62 9.95 -24.33 9.81
CA GLY A 62 9.91 -24.57 8.37
C GLY A 62 8.50 -24.91 7.89
N GLU A 63 7.78 -25.75 8.64
CA GLU A 63 6.40 -26.10 8.37
C GLU A 63 5.46 -24.89 8.46
N ARG A 64 5.66 -24.02 9.47
CA ARG A 64 4.93 -22.75 9.58
C ARG A 64 5.19 -21.87 8.35
N ALA A 65 6.45 -21.74 7.92
CA ALA A 65 6.79 -20.95 6.73
C ALA A 65 6.10 -21.49 5.46
N VAL A 66 6.10 -22.81 5.27
CA VAL A 66 5.41 -23.46 4.14
C VAL A 66 3.89 -23.25 4.22
N ALA A 67 3.29 -23.38 5.40
CA ALA A 67 1.87 -23.19 5.60
C ALA A 67 1.44 -21.73 5.33
N ILE A 68 2.21 -20.74 5.80
CA ILE A 68 1.97 -19.32 5.53
C ILE A 68 2.11 -19.02 4.03
N ARG A 69 3.11 -19.59 3.36
CA ARG A 69 3.29 -19.44 1.91
C ARG A 69 2.08 -19.99 1.14
N ARG A 70 1.63 -21.21 1.46
CA ARG A 70 0.44 -21.80 0.83
C ARG A 70 -0.82 -20.98 1.08
N LEU A 71 -0.97 -20.43 2.29
CA LEU A 71 -2.06 -19.53 2.63
C LEU A 71 -2.03 -18.28 1.73
N ALA A 72 -0.86 -17.66 1.52
CA ALA A 72 -0.71 -16.51 0.64
C ALA A 72 -1.07 -16.86 -0.82
N GLU A 73 -0.54 -17.97 -1.34
CA GLU A 73 -0.81 -18.48 -2.70
C GLU A 73 -2.30 -18.82 -2.92
N SER A 74 -3.03 -19.21 -1.85
CA SER A 74 -4.48 -19.47 -1.93
C SER A 74 -5.36 -18.21 -1.83
N SER A 75 -4.84 -17.12 -1.27
CA SER A 75 -5.61 -15.91 -0.94
C SER A 75 -5.38 -14.76 -1.93
N PHE A 76 -4.28 -14.80 -2.67
CA PHE A 76 -3.83 -13.71 -3.53
C PHE A 76 -3.30 -14.25 -4.85
N ALA A 77 -3.43 -13.46 -5.91
CA ALA A 77 -2.80 -13.75 -7.19
C ALA A 77 -1.26 -13.62 -7.09
N ALA A 78 -0.54 -14.24 -8.03
CA ALA A 78 0.93 -14.27 -7.98
C ALA A 78 1.57 -12.87 -8.04
N ASP A 79 0.96 -11.94 -8.76
CA ASP A 79 1.39 -10.54 -8.85
C ASP A 79 1.09 -9.78 -7.54
N GLU A 80 -0.03 -10.08 -6.89
CA GLU A 80 -0.45 -9.53 -5.60
C GLU A 80 0.45 -9.97 -4.43
N ILE A 81 1.09 -11.15 -4.49
CA ILE A 81 1.94 -11.66 -3.40
C ILE A 81 3.11 -10.70 -3.08
N ARG A 82 3.70 -10.05 -4.10
CA ARG A 82 4.76 -9.05 -3.86
C ARG A 82 4.24 -7.84 -3.07
N TRP A 83 3.00 -7.42 -3.33
CA TRP A 83 2.35 -6.33 -2.62
C TRP A 83 1.97 -6.73 -1.19
N LEU A 84 1.57 -7.98 -0.99
CA LEU A 84 1.33 -8.56 0.33
C LEU A 84 2.60 -8.51 1.19
N GLU A 85 3.73 -8.97 0.66
CA GLU A 85 5.01 -8.96 1.37
C GLU A 85 5.44 -7.56 1.78
N ALA A 86 5.35 -6.58 0.87
CA ALA A 86 5.63 -5.18 1.17
C ALA A 86 4.70 -4.63 2.26
N SER A 87 3.40 -4.96 2.18
CA SER A 87 2.40 -4.54 3.18
C SER A 87 2.67 -5.11 4.56
N GLU A 88 3.15 -6.36 4.64
CA GLU A 88 3.54 -7.01 5.89
C GLU A 88 4.82 -6.41 6.47
N GLN A 89 5.83 -6.13 5.65
CA GLN A 89 7.06 -5.47 6.08
C GLN A 89 6.79 -4.07 6.64
N LEU A 90 5.92 -3.30 5.98
CA LEU A 90 5.47 -1.98 6.46
C LEU A 90 4.75 -2.07 7.81
N ALA A 91 3.88 -3.07 8.00
CA ALA A 91 3.20 -3.29 9.27
C ALA A 91 4.18 -3.66 10.39
N LEU A 92 5.15 -4.53 10.09
CA LEU A 92 6.22 -4.90 11.03
C LEU A 92 7.07 -3.69 11.42
N ALA A 93 7.52 -2.88 10.45
CA ALA A 93 8.30 -1.67 10.70
C ALA A 93 7.56 -0.68 11.62
N ARG A 94 6.24 -0.49 11.41
CA ARG A 94 5.40 0.35 12.29
C ARG A 94 5.30 -0.20 13.71
N SER A 95 5.23 -1.52 13.87
CA SER A 95 5.20 -2.14 15.21
C SER A 95 6.56 -2.12 15.92
N GLY A 96 7.67 -2.08 15.17
CA GLY A 96 9.03 -2.07 15.70
C GLY A 96 9.57 -0.70 16.12
N GLY A 97 9.05 0.40 15.54
CA GLY A 97 9.51 1.77 15.81
C GLY A 97 8.94 2.44 17.06
N ASN A 98 8.16 1.73 17.87
CA ASN A 98 7.45 2.27 19.04
C ASN A 98 8.07 1.81 20.38
N ARG A 99 9.39 1.59 20.42
CA ARG A 99 10.16 1.20 21.60
C ARG A 99 11.22 2.22 21.94
#